data_AF-A0A562EMU4-F1
#
_entry.id   AF-A0A562EMU4-F1
#
_cell.length_a   1.000
_cell.length_b   1.000
_cell.length_c   1.000
_cell.angle_alpha   90.00
_cell.angle_beta   90.00
_cell.angle_gamma   90.00
#
_symmetry.space_group_name_H-M   'P 1'
#
loop_
_entity.id
_entity.type
_entity.pdbx_description
1 polymer ?
#
loop_
_entity_poly.entity_id
_entity_poly.type
_entity_poly.pdbx_seq_one_letter_code
_entity_poly.pdbx_strand_id
1 'polypeptide(L)'
;MTQTKMPPAIPARFKGSRLEAVSSTHATVPGFQKVAAETAIWQETLTPFFFETEVAPLAASLDGEVVRDLAGAKISSEVCKYAREAVRHHRVIYLDIGSRALLFGDALQVCALFITATTAGVRFLAVFSEPGRRDVRRVSWLEGDDSLLTDQFHDEDVMKLWADMGFEGRLPSRRLAEVARDTGVDLKEVLQDLEDFAYLATTYALTEMEAADGRAWEMLPHLPAGHERRLSRKSAATAKKFSLFRVWRLTARRLDRGQQVGSSEGWKLGRRVKVSGHYRLQPCGPKWSQRRLRWIAQHERGPLDRTPLTPIVRVGLFPHRENAM
;
A
#
# COMPACT_ATOMS: atom_id res chain seq x y z
N MET A 1 5.87 5.35 -49.44
CA MET A 1 6.54 6.22 -48.45
C MET A 1 5.50 7.12 -47.80
N THR A 2 4.90 6.65 -46.73
CA THR A 2 3.85 7.37 -45.98
C THR A 2 4.52 8.21 -44.91
N GLN A 3 4.43 9.54 -45.04
CA GLN A 3 4.94 10.48 -44.04
C GLN A 3 4.11 10.37 -42.76
N THR A 4 4.74 9.88 -41.69
CA THR A 4 4.20 9.86 -40.34
C THR A 4 4.18 11.29 -39.80
N LYS A 5 2.98 11.87 -39.71
CA LYS A 5 2.74 13.22 -39.20
C LYS A 5 2.97 13.21 -37.68
N MET A 6 4.03 13.85 -37.20
CA MET A 6 4.25 14.02 -35.76
C MET A 6 3.12 14.86 -35.13
N PRO A 7 2.63 14.50 -33.94
CA PRO A 7 1.65 15.29 -33.22
C PRO A 7 2.26 16.63 -32.73
N PRO A 8 1.46 17.70 -32.63
CA PRO A 8 1.94 19.00 -32.18
C PRO A 8 2.37 18.96 -30.71
N ALA A 9 3.50 19.60 -30.42
CA ALA A 9 3.97 19.82 -29.05
C ALA A 9 2.93 20.61 -28.25
N ILE A 10 2.56 20.08 -27.09
CA ILE A 10 1.64 20.72 -26.14
C ILE A 10 2.38 21.91 -25.50
N PRO A 11 1.86 23.14 -25.56
CA PRO A 11 2.46 24.26 -24.85
C PRO A 11 2.19 24.11 -23.34
N ALA A 12 3.23 23.78 -22.58
CA ALA A 12 3.23 23.87 -21.13
C ALA A 12 3.19 25.36 -20.71
N ARG A 13 2.00 25.95 -20.67
CA ARG A 13 1.75 27.25 -20.00
C ARG A 13 1.17 27.00 -18.61
N PHE A 14 1.99 26.46 -17.71
CA PHE A 14 1.82 26.73 -16.29
C PHE A 14 2.35 28.15 -16.04
N LYS A 15 1.48 29.09 -15.64
CA LYS A 15 1.92 30.43 -15.19
C LYS A 15 2.59 30.27 -13.82
N GLY A 16 3.89 30.00 -13.81
CA GLY A 16 4.74 29.86 -12.61
C GLY A 16 5.11 31.18 -11.91
N SER A 17 4.73 32.33 -12.47
CA SER A 17 5.30 33.62 -12.06
C SER A 17 4.89 34.12 -10.66
N ARG A 18 3.87 33.53 -10.01
CA ARG A 18 3.45 33.93 -8.65
C ARG A 18 4.00 33.01 -7.54
N LEU A 19 4.43 31.80 -7.88
CA LEU A 19 5.07 30.87 -6.93
C LEU A 19 6.59 31.06 -6.91
N GLU A 20 7.21 31.39 -8.05
CA GLU A 20 8.66 31.62 -8.15
C GLU A 20 9.13 32.86 -7.37
N ALA A 21 8.35 33.94 -7.38
CA ALA A 21 8.67 35.16 -6.65
C ALA A 21 8.44 35.05 -5.12
N VAL A 22 7.66 34.07 -4.67
CA VAL A 22 7.44 33.77 -3.24
C VAL A 22 8.53 32.83 -2.70
N SER A 23 9.17 32.05 -3.58
CA SER A 23 10.15 31.03 -3.21
C SER A 23 11.47 31.59 -2.67
N SER A 24 11.92 32.77 -3.13
CA SER A 24 13.21 33.33 -2.68
C SER A 24 13.16 34.02 -1.31
N THR A 25 12.01 34.55 -0.90
CA THR A 25 11.86 35.30 0.36
C THR A 25 11.45 34.41 1.54
N HIS A 26 10.87 33.24 1.28
CA HIS A 26 10.32 32.35 2.32
C HIS A 26 11.07 31.03 2.52
N ALA A 27 12.22 30.85 1.86
CA ALA A 27 13.03 29.63 1.96
C ALA A 27 13.52 29.32 3.39
N THR A 28 13.47 30.29 4.32
CA THR A 28 13.87 30.14 5.72
C THR A 28 12.72 29.84 6.67
N VAL A 29 11.46 29.87 6.22
CA VAL A 29 10.32 29.56 7.07
C VAL A 29 10.20 28.03 7.18
N PRO A 30 10.29 27.43 8.38
CA PRO A 30 10.30 25.97 8.56
C PRO A 30 9.11 25.25 7.90
N GLY A 31 7.91 25.84 7.99
CA GLY A 31 6.70 25.30 7.37
C GLY A 31 6.79 25.19 5.85
N PHE A 32 7.44 26.16 5.18
CA PHE A 32 7.66 26.09 3.73
C PHE A 32 8.62 24.97 3.36
N GLN A 33 9.73 24.82 4.12
CA GLN A 33 10.69 23.74 3.89
C GLN A 33 10.04 22.37 4.02
N LYS A 34 9.16 22.20 5.01
CA LYS A 34 8.44 20.94 5.20
C LYS A 34 7.42 20.68 4.10
N VAL A 35 6.58 21.66 3.75
CA VAL A 35 5.64 21.50 2.61
C VAL A 35 6.39 21.17 1.32
N ALA A 36 7.54 21.80 1.09
CA ALA A 36 8.40 21.51 -0.06
C ALA A 36 8.94 20.08 -0.01
N ALA A 37 9.42 19.60 1.15
CA ALA A 37 9.89 18.23 1.34
C ALA A 37 8.76 17.21 1.11
N GLU A 38 7.58 17.44 1.67
CA GLU A 38 6.39 16.60 1.45
C GLU A 38 5.98 16.56 -0.02
N THR A 39 6.00 17.73 -0.67
CA THR A 39 5.69 17.86 -2.10
C THR A 39 6.72 17.11 -2.94
N ALA A 40 8.00 17.23 -2.60
CA ALA A 40 9.08 16.53 -3.29
C ALA A 40 8.95 15.01 -3.14
N ILE A 41 8.72 14.50 -1.92
CA ILE A 41 8.46 13.08 -1.65
C ILE A 41 7.29 12.56 -2.49
N TRP A 42 6.18 13.32 -2.51
CA TRP A 42 5.00 12.94 -3.27
C TRP A 42 5.24 12.94 -4.79
N GLN A 43 5.91 13.96 -5.30
CA GLN A 43 6.27 14.06 -6.71
C GLN A 43 7.23 12.94 -7.10
N GLU A 44 8.26 12.67 -6.31
CA GLU A 44 9.20 11.55 -6.52
C GLU A 44 8.47 10.21 -6.61
N THR A 45 7.55 9.95 -5.68
CA THR A 45 6.78 8.70 -5.66
C THR A 45 5.80 8.57 -6.84
N LEU A 46 5.21 9.68 -7.31
CA LEU A 46 4.25 9.63 -8.44
C LEU A 46 4.91 9.67 -9.82
N THR A 47 6.05 10.34 -9.96
CA THR A 47 6.71 10.59 -11.25
C THR A 47 6.85 9.33 -12.12
N PRO A 48 7.27 8.16 -11.60
CA PRO A 48 7.43 6.96 -12.41
C PRO A 48 6.16 6.49 -13.13
N PHE A 49 4.96 6.84 -12.63
CA PHE A 49 3.68 6.46 -13.25
C PHE A 49 3.27 7.36 -14.42
N PHE A 50 3.87 8.55 -14.55
CA PHE A 50 3.49 9.54 -15.55
C PHE A 50 4.53 9.74 -16.65
N PHE A 51 5.78 9.33 -16.39
CA PHE A 51 6.90 9.51 -17.31
C PHE A 51 7.53 8.16 -17.66
N GLU A 52 8.06 8.06 -18.88
CA GLU A 52 8.87 6.92 -19.26
C GLU A 52 10.12 6.87 -18.40
N THR A 53 10.30 5.76 -17.71
CA THR A 53 11.45 5.48 -16.85
C THR A 53 12.07 4.17 -17.32
N GLU A 54 13.34 3.95 -17.00
CA GLU A 54 14.04 2.69 -17.32
C GLU A 54 13.36 1.47 -16.68
N VAL A 55 12.65 1.70 -15.58
CA VAL A 55 12.02 0.68 -14.75
C VAL A 55 10.53 0.96 -14.63
N ALA A 56 9.70 0.06 -15.14
CA ALA A 56 8.26 0.21 -15.05
C ALA A 56 7.78 0.07 -13.59
N PRO A 57 7.04 1.06 -13.06
CA PRO A 57 6.46 0.94 -11.73
C PRO A 57 5.32 -0.09 -11.75
N LEU A 58 5.03 -0.64 -10.58
CA LEU A 58 3.92 -1.58 -10.38
C LEU A 58 2.72 -0.87 -9.77
N ALA A 59 1.52 -1.14 -10.26
CA ALA A 59 0.29 -0.62 -9.69
C ALA A 59 -0.79 -1.69 -9.68
N ALA A 60 -1.34 -1.98 -8.50
CA ALA A 60 -2.39 -2.95 -8.31
C ALA A 60 -3.53 -2.38 -7.46
N SER A 61 -4.75 -2.86 -7.70
CA SER A 61 -5.95 -2.62 -6.91
C SER A 61 -6.41 -3.92 -6.29
N LEU A 62 -6.47 -3.92 -4.97
CA LEU A 62 -6.81 -5.07 -4.16
C LEU A 62 -8.31 -5.05 -3.88
N ASP A 63 -9.01 -6.11 -4.24
CA ASP A 63 -10.38 -6.27 -3.78
C ASP A 63 -10.45 -6.47 -2.25
N GLY A 64 -11.65 -6.30 -1.69
CA GLY A 64 -11.84 -6.41 -0.25
C GLY A 64 -11.59 -7.80 0.33
N GLU A 65 -11.64 -8.86 -0.48
CA GLU A 65 -11.35 -10.23 -0.03
C GLU A 65 -9.84 -10.44 0.09
N VAL A 66 -9.06 -9.99 -0.89
CA VAL A 66 -7.59 -10.00 -0.83
C VAL A 66 -7.11 -9.20 0.38
N VAL A 67 -7.65 -7.99 0.58
CA VAL A 67 -7.26 -7.16 1.72
C VAL A 67 -7.58 -7.88 3.04
N ARG A 68 -8.77 -8.46 3.17
CA ARG A 68 -9.18 -9.19 4.39
C ARG A 68 -8.29 -10.40 4.67
N ASP A 69 -7.86 -11.12 3.65
CA ASP A 69 -7.01 -12.29 3.81
C ASP A 69 -5.56 -11.93 4.19
N LEU A 70 -5.06 -10.80 3.69
CA LEU A 70 -3.69 -10.35 3.96
C LEU A 70 -3.56 -9.53 5.25
N ALA A 71 -4.61 -8.80 5.66
CA ALA A 71 -4.59 -7.93 6.83
C ALA A 71 -4.37 -8.73 8.13
N GLY A 72 -3.42 -8.27 8.95
CA GLY A 72 -3.06 -8.92 10.23
C GLY A 72 -2.37 -10.28 10.08
N ALA A 73 -2.08 -10.72 8.86
CA ALA A 73 -1.37 -11.95 8.62
C ALA A 73 0.13 -11.77 8.88
N LYS A 74 0.74 -12.74 9.56
CA LYS A 74 2.18 -12.73 9.79
C LYS A 74 2.95 -12.99 8.51
N ILE A 75 3.98 -12.19 8.28
CA ILE A 75 4.91 -12.34 7.17
C ILE A 75 6.12 -13.20 7.58
N SER A 76 6.64 -13.99 6.64
CA SER A 76 7.91 -14.70 6.82
C SER A 76 9.07 -13.89 6.24
N SER A 77 10.29 -14.12 6.73
CA SER A 77 11.50 -13.45 6.23
C SER A 77 11.72 -13.67 4.72
N GLU A 78 11.29 -14.82 4.19
CA GLU A 78 11.31 -15.14 2.77
C GLU A 78 10.40 -14.22 1.95
N VAL A 79 9.15 -14.02 2.40
CA VAL A 79 8.19 -13.12 1.74
C VAL A 79 8.69 -11.67 1.82
N CYS A 80 9.18 -11.23 2.98
CA CYS A 80 9.75 -9.89 3.14
C CYS A 80 10.93 -9.66 2.19
N LYS A 81 11.86 -10.63 2.09
CA LYS A 81 12.99 -10.54 1.14
C LYS A 81 12.52 -10.41 -0.31
N TYR A 82 11.57 -11.25 -0.73
CA TYR A 82 11.03 -11.24 -2.09
C TYR A 82 10.31 -9.91 -2.39
N ALA A 83 9.52 -9.39 -1.45
CA ALA A 83 8.87 -8.08 -1.59
C ALA A 83 9.89 -6.92 -1.69
N ARG A 84 10.98 -6.94 -0.91
CA ARG A 84 12.04 -5.94 -1.04
C ARG A 84 12.75 -5.99 -2.39
N GLU A 85 13.01 -7.20 -2.91
CA GLU A 85 13.56 -7.39 -4.26
C GLU A 85 12.61 -6.83 -5.33
N ALA A 86 11.30 -7.04 -5.18
CA ALA A 86 10.27 -6.45 -6.02
C ALA A 86 10.29 -4.92 -6.02
N VAL A 87 10.34 -4.31 -4.83
CA VAL A 87 10.38 -2.86 -4.66
C VAL A 87 11.61 -2.27 -5.32
N ARG A 88 12.78 -2.92 -5.20
CA ARG A 88 13.99 -2.51 -5.92
C ARG A 88 13.84 -2.67 -7.43
N HIS A 89 13.23 -3.77 -7.88
CA HIS A 89 13.04 -4.06 -9.29
C HIS A 89 12.07 -3.09 -9.97
N HIS A 90 11.00 -2.66 -9.30
CA HIS A 90 9.98 -1.75 -9.85
C HIS A 90 10.19 -0.28 -9.48
N ARG A 91 11.12 0.02 -8.56
CA ARG A 91 11.35 1.32 -7.92
C ARG A 91 10.18 1.84 -7.08
N VAL A 92 8.96 1.82 -7.61
CA VAL A 92 7.74 2.23 -6.93
C VAL A 92 6.64 1.20 -7.16
N ILE A 93 5.96 0.83 -6.09
CA ILE A 93 4.78 -0.02 -6.10
C ILE A 93 3.61 0.76 -5.50
N TYR A 94 2.49 0.81 -6.21
CA TYR A 94 1.23 1.38 -5.78
C TYR A 94 0.21 0.27 -5.49
N LEU A 95 -0.42 0.34 -4.33
CA LEU A 95 -1.50 -0.54 -3.92
C LEU A 95 -2.73 0.32 -3.63
N ASP A 96 -3.75 0.19 -4.50
CA ASP A 96 -5.09 0.75 -4.31
C ASP A 96 -5.90 -0.18 -3.42
N ILE A 97 -6.45 0.37 -2.35
CA ILE A 97 -7.18 -0.38 -1.33
C ILE A 97 -8.64 0.06 -1.39
N GLY A 98 -9.54 -0.92 -1.59
CA GLY A 98 -10.96 -0.65 -1.63
C GLY A 98 -11.47 0.10 -0.39
N SER A 99 -12.48 0.94 -0.57
CA SER A 99 -13.11 1.69 0.52
C SER A 99 -13.49 0.76 1.67
N ARG A 100 -13.08 1.13 2.90
CA ARG A 100 -13.30 0.35 4.13
C ARG A 100 -12.74 -1.09 4.10
N ALA A 101 -11.87 -1.44 3.16
CA ALA A 101 -11.29 -2.78 3.10
C ALA A 101 -10.19 -2.97 4.15
N LEU A 102 -9.42 -1.91 4.45
CA LEU A 102 -8.41 -1.88 5.50
C LEU A 102 -8.71 -0.74 6.47
N LEU A 103 -9.08 -1.09 7.70
CA LEU A 103 -9.45 -0.16 8.77
C LEU A 103 -8.53 -0.35 9.97
N PHE A 104 -8.15 0.76 10.61
CA PHE A 104 -7.51 0.78 11.92
C PHE A 104 -8.44 1.42 12.93
N GLY A 105 -8.94 0.59 13.86
CA GLY A 105 -10.10 0.92 14.66
C GLY A 105 -11.31 1.28 13.78
N ASP A 106 -12.11 2.23 14.24
CA ASP A 106 -13.32 2.66 13.53
C ASP A 106 -13.15 4.01 12.80
N ALA A 107 -11.97 4.65 12.91
CA ALA A 107 -11.75 6.03 12.44
C ALA A 107 -10.83 6.16 11.22
N LEU A 108 -9.89 5.22 11.01
CA LEU A 108 -8.87 5.36 9.97
C LEU A 108 -9.04 4.28 8.91
N GLN A 109 -9.39 4.69 7.69
CA GLN A 109 -9.32 3.82 6.52
C GLN A 109 -8.05 4.10 5.72
N VAL A 110 -7.39 3.03 5.28
CA VAL A 110 -6.28 3.15 4.32
C VAL A 110 -6.85 3.00 2.92
N CYS A 111 -6.63 4.03 2.10
CA CYS A 111 -7.13 4.10 0.73
C CYS A 111 -6.06 3.66 -0.28
N ALA A 112 -4.80 3.92 0.03
CA ALA A 112 -3.70 3.53 -0.83
C ALA A 112 -2.39 3.41 -0.05
N LEU A 113 -1.47 2.61 -0.59
CA LEU A 113 -0.08 2.53 -0.15
C LEU A 113 0.85 2.72 -1.35
N PHE A 114 1.93 3.44 -1.12
CA PHE A 114 3.08 3.51 -2.02
C PHE A 114 4.30 2.96 -1.31
N ILE A 115 5.06 2.14 -2.02
CA ILE A 115 6.26 1.47 -1.51
C ILE A 115 7.39 1.82 -2.47
N THR A 116 8.33 2.64 -2.00
CA THR A 116 9.36 3.26 -2.84
C THR A 116 10.75 2.81 -2.42
N ALA A 117 11.57 2.35 -3.36
CA ALA A 117 12.99 2.12 -3.13
C ALA A 117 13.73 3.46 -3.07
N THR A 118 14.39 3.74 -1.95
CA THR A 118 15.22 4.93 -1.74
C THR A 118 16.66 4.53 -1.44
N THR A 119 17.57 5.52 -1.37
CA THR A 119 18.95 5.28 -0.94
C THR A 119 19.04 4.90 0.55
N ALA A 120 18.08 5.33 1.37
CA ALA A 120 18.02 5.04 2.79
C ALA A 120 17.33 3.72 3.14
N GLY A 121 16.71 3.04 2.16
CA GLY A 121 15.94 1.82 2.38
C GLY A 121 14.60 1.85 1.63
N VAL A 122 13.61 1.13 2.15
CA VAL A 122 12.23 1.17 1.61
C VAL A 122 11.46 2.26 2.33
N ARG A 123 10.84 3.17 1.58
CA ARG A 123 9.93 4.21 2.09
C ARG A 123 8.50 3.79 1.84
N PHE A 124 7.68 3.88 2.87
CA PHE A 124 6.25 3.68 2.79
C PHE A 124 5.54 5.03 2.80
N LEU A 125 4.49 5.16 2.02
CA LEU A 125 3.57 6.28 2.08
C LEU A 125 2.13 5.76 2.06
N ALA A 126 1.40 6.00 3.13
CA ALA A 126 0.01 5.65 3.27
C ALA A 126 -0.89 6.86 3.03
N VAL A 127 -1.99 6.62 2.32
CA VAL A 127 -3.09 7.58 2.16
C VAL A 127 -4.23 7.13 3.04
N PHE A 128 -4.47 7.88 4.10
CA PHE A 128 -5.57 7.67 5.03
C PHE A 128 -6.76 8.57 4.70
N SER A 129 -7.96 8.16 5.10
CA SER A 129 -9.08 9.07 5.28
C SER A 129 -9.97 8.57 6.42
N GLU A 130 -10.95 9.37 6.81
CA GLU A 130 -12.01 8.92 7.71
C GLU A 130 -13.16 8.32 6.88
N PRO A 131 -13.78 7.21 7.32
CA PRO A 131 -14.94 6.63 6.63
C PRO A 131 -16.04 7.67 6.39
N GLY A 132 -16.40 7.88 5.12
CA GLY A 132 -17.45 8.83 4.72
C GLY A 132 -16.98 10.27 4.53
N ARG A 133 -15.73 10.60 4.89
CA ARG A 133 -15.09 11.88 4.53
C ARG A 133 -14.37 11.77 3.20
N ARG A 134 -14.18 12.91 2.55
CA ARG A 134 -13.42 13.02 1.29
C ARG A 134 -12.00 13.52 1.49
N ASP A 135 -11.71 14.03 2.68
CA ASP A 135 -10.40 14.56 3.01
C ASP A 135 -9.45 13.38 3.24
N VAL A 136 -8.30 13.46 2.59
CA VAL A 136 -7.26 12.44 2.67
C VAL A 136 -6.04 13.01 3.37
N ARG A 137 -5.37 12.14 4.11
CA ARG A 137 -4.13 12.41 4.82
C ARG A 137 -3.03 11.54 4.25
N ARG A 138 -1.84 12.10 4.10
CA ARG A 138 -0.67 11.39 3.60
C ARG A 138 0.37 11.32 4.70
N VAL A 139 0.88 10.12 4.93
CA VAL A 139 1.84 9.82 5.99
C VAL A 139 2.94 9.00 5.35
N SER A 140 4.19 9.35 5.58
CA SER A 140 5.33 8.56 5.10
C SER A 140 6.33 8.26 6.20
N TRP A 141 6.98 7.11 6.11
CA TRP A 141 7.98 6.62 7.05
C TRP A 141 8.98 5.70 6.33
N LEU A 142 10.13 5.45 6.94
CA LEU A 142 11.10 4.46 6.47
C LEU A 142 10.82 3.10 7.11
N GLU A 143 11.12 2.04 6.38
CA GLU A 143 11.01 0.66 6.86
C GLU A 143 11.65 0.47 8.24
N GLY A 144 10.87 -0.05 9.19
CA GLY A 144 11.32 -0.34 10.55
C GLY A 144 11.62 0.89 11.41
N ASP A 145 11.40 2.09 10.88
CA ASP A 145 11.46 3.34 11.63
C ASP A 145 10.13 3.56 12.36
N ASP A 146 10.19 4.07 13.59
CA ASP A 146 9.00 4.45 14.36
C ASP A 146 8.67 5.95 14.25
N SER A 147 9.46 6.68 13.46
CA SER A 147 9.26 8.09 13.18
C SER A 147 8.62 8.35 11.81
N LEU A 148 7.69 9.30 11.77
CA LEU A 148 7.07 9.76 10.53
C LEU A 148 7.99 10.77 9.86
N LEU A 149 8.38 10.49 8.61
CA LEU A 149 9.06 11.46 7.74
C LEU A 149 8.14 12.63 7.42
N THR A 150 6.88 12.31 7.13
CA THR A 150 5.87 13.32 6.81
C THR A 150 4.54 12.95 7.43
N ASP A 151 3.86 13.97 7.92
CA ASP A 151 2.44 13.92 8.19
C ASP A 151 1.87 15.31 7.95
N GLN A 152 1.17 15.43 6.83
CA GLN A 152 0.75 16.68 6.20
C GLN A 152 0.05 17.69 7.13
N PHE A 153 -0.43 17.22 8.29
CA PHE A 153 -1.26 17.99 9.21
C PHE A 153 -0.73 18.07 10.65
N HIS A 154 0.50 17.62 10.95
CA HIS A 154 1.05 17.70 12.33
C HIS A 154 1.98 18.85 12.59
N ASP A 155 2.50 19.47 11.54
CA ASP A 155 3.54 20.44 11.73
C ASP A 155 2.93 21.81 12.04
N GLU A 156 3.22 22.32 13.23
CA GLU A 156 2.73 23.63 13.67
C GLU A 156 3.16 24.74 12.71
N ASP A 157 4.35 24.63 12.11
CA ASP A 157 4.81 25.60 11.12
C ASP A 157 4.06 25.47 9.79
N VAL A 158 3.67 24.26 9.39
CA VAL A 158 2.79 24.04 8.21
C VAL A 158 1.38 24.57 8.48
N MET A 159 0.81 24.29 9.65
CA MET A 159 -0.51 24.78 10.03
C MET A 159 -0.54 26.31 10.10
N LYS A 160 0.48 26.91 10.72
CA LYS A 160 0.67 28.35 10.77
C LYS A 160 0.81 28.94 9.37
N LEU A 161 1.64 28.33 8.52
CA LEU A 161 1.78 28.74 7.13
C LEU A 161 0.44 28.70 6.38
N TRP A 162 -0.36 27.65 6.56
CA TRP A 162 -1.67 27.54 5.93
C TRP A 162 -2.65 28.60 6.43
N ALA A 163 -2.64 28.88 7.74
CA ALA A 163 -3.41 29.97 8.33
C ALA A 163 -2.97 31.34 7.77
N ASP A 164 -1.68 31.60 7.70
CA ASP A 164 -1.09 32.83 7.13
C ASP A 164 -1.45 33.00 5.63
N MET A 165 -1.61 31.89 4.90
CA MET A 165 -2.07 31.88 3.51
C MET A 165 -3.61 31.97 3.36
N GLY A 166 -4.37 32.05 4.45
CA GLY A 166 -5.83 32.14 4.43
C GLY A 166 -6.55 30.84 4.05
N PHE A 167 -5.89 29.68 4.19
CA PHE A 167 -6.53 28.36 4.05
C PHE A 167 -7.31 27.99 5.33
N GLU A 168 -8.19 28.87 5.78
CA GLU A 168 -9.11 28.60 6.89
C GLU A 168 -10.26 27.73 6.38
N GLY A 169 -10.32 26.44 6.76
CA GLY A 169 -11.61 25.74 6.72
C GLY A 169 -11.66 24.24 6.43
N ARG A 170 -10.57 23.54 6.10
CA ARG A 170 -10.62 22.07 5.84
C ARG A 170 -9.37 21.30 6.23
N LEU A 171 -8.68 21.75 7.26
CA LEU A 171 -7.56 20.99 7.81
C LEU A 171 -8.12 19.91 8.74
N PRO A 172 -7.78 18.62 8.54
CA PRO A 172 -8.03 17.60 9.55
C PRO A 172 -7.41 18.08 10.86
N SER A 173 -8.25 18.35 11.86
CA SER A 173 -7.85 19.06 13.08
C SER A 173 -7.03 18.21 14.05
N ARG A 174 -6.73 16.95 13.70
CA ARG A 174 -6.24 15.94 14.66
C ARG A 174 -4.97 15.24 14.18
N ARG A 175 -4.02 15.10 15.10
CA ARG A 175 -2.78 14.34 14.91
C ARG A 175 -3.10 12.86 14.70
N LEU A 176 -2.39 12.16 13.81
CA LEU A 176 -2.58 10.73 13.56
C LEU A 176 -2.37 9.92 14.84
N ALA A 177 -1.37 10.28 15.63
CA ALA A 177 -1.13 9.68 16.93
C ALA A 177 -2.29 9.90 17.91
N GLU A 178 -3.01 11.01 17.83
CA GLU A 178 -4.23 11.23 18.64
C GLU A 178 -5.39 10.39 18.12
N VAL A 179 -5.56 10.32 16.79
CA VAL A 179 -6.61 9.47 16.20
C VAL A 179 -6.37 8.00 16.56
N ALA A 180 -5.12 7.53 16.45
CA ALA A 180 -4.71 6.20 16.86
C ALA A 180 -4.97 5.95 18.36
N ARG A 181 -4.55 6.89 19.23
CA ARG A 181 -4.80 6.79 20.67
C ARG A 181 -6.29 6.71 21.01
N ASP A 182 -7.11 7.55 20.38
CA ASP A 182 -8.56 7.56 20.59
C ASP A 182 -9.25 6.28 20.11
N THR A 183 -8.74 5.66 19.06
CA THR A 183 -9.22 4.35 18.60
C THR A 183 -8.61 3.19 19.39
N GLY A 184 -7.77 3.47 20.39
CA GLY A 184 -7.12 2.46 21.22
C GLY A 184 -6.07 1.63 20.48
N VAL A 185 -5.49 2.16 19.40
CA VAL A 185 -4.42 1.49 18.65
C VAL A 185 -3.09 2.19 18.85
N ASP A 186 -2.01 1.42 18.99
CA ASP A 186 -0.66 1.95 19.02
C ASP A 186 -0.20 2.30 17.59
N LEU A 187 0.25 3.54 17.37
CA LEU A 187 0.66 3.99 16.04
C LEU A 187 1.84 3.16 15.49
N LYS A 188 2.79 2.76 16.34
CA LYS A 188 3.93 1.95 15.92
C LYS A 188 3.48 0.57 15.46
N GLU A 189 2.54 -0.05 16.17
CA GLU A 189 1.92 -1.32 15.75
C GLU A 189 1.19 -1.15 14.41
N VAL A 190 0.44 -0.06 14.23
CA VAL A 190 -0.23 0.25 12.95
C VAL A 190 0.76 0.38 11.79
N LEU A 191 1.88 1.10 11.99
CA LEU A 191 2.89 1.25 10.94
C LEU A 191 3.53 -0.10 10.61
N GLN A 192 3.87 -0.92 11.61
CA GLN A 192 4.44 -2.26 11.39
C GLN A 192 3.46 -3.18 10.65
N ASP A 193 2.18 -3.20 11.06
CA ASP A 193 1.14 -3.97 10.40
C ASP A 193 0.93 -3.53 8.94
N LEU A 194 1.09 -2.24 8.66
CA LEU A 194 1.05 -1.71 7.30
C LEU A 194 2.24 -2.14 6.45
N GLU A 195 3.44 -2.21 7.03
CA GLU A 195 4.62 -2.76 6.33
C GLU A 195 4.41 -4.23 5.98
N ASP A 196 3.96 -5.03 6.94
CA ASP A 196 3.69 -6.46 6.76
C ASP A 196 2.61 -6.67 5.68
N PHE A 197 1.51 -5.92 5.77
CA PHE A 197 0.46 -5.92 4.76
C PHE A 197 0.98 -5.52 3.38
N ALA A 198 1.76 -4.44 3.28
CA ALA A 198 2.31 -3.93 2.03
C ALA A 198 3.23 -4.95 1.34
N TYR A 199 4.05 -5.67 2.11
CA TYR A 199 4.91 -6.72 1.58
C TYR A 199 4.15 -7.98 1.18
N LEU A 200 3.14 -8.37 1.96
CA LEU A 200 2.26 -9.46 1.58
C LEU A 200 1.48 -9.14 0.29
N ALA A 201 0.92 -7.94 0.19
CA ALA A 201 0.17 -7.49 -0.98
C ALA A 201 1.06 -7.35 -2.22
N THR A 202 2.28 -6.82 -2.05
CA THR A 202 3.28 -6.77 -3.13
C THR A 202 3.64 -8.16 -3.62
N THR A 203 3.91 -9.09 -2.69
CA THR A 203 4.24 -10.47 -3.04
C THR A 203 3.07 -11.15 -3.72
N TYR A 204 1.86 -10.99 -3.18
CA TYR A 204 0.65 -11.54 -3.77
C TYR A 204 0.47 -11.04 -5.19
N ALA A 205 0.55 -9.72 -5.40
CA ALA A 205 0.50 -9.09 -6.71
C ALA A 205 1.47 -9.80 -7.66
N LEU A 206 2.76 -9.81 -7.37
CA LEU A 206 3.77 -10.43 -8.24
C LEU A 206 3.52 -11.91 -8.52
N THR A 207 3.16 -12.69 -7.50
CA THR A 207 2.94 -14.13 -7.72
C THR A 207 1.72 -14.39 -8.60
N GLU A 208 0.68 -13.57 -8.49
CA GLU A 208 -0.43 -13.60 -9.45
C GLU A 208 0.08 -13.21 -10.83
N MET A 209 0.93 -12.18 -10.92
CA MET A 209 1.60 -11.72 -12.16
C MET A 209 2.33 -12.82 -12.90
N GLU A 210 3.18 -13.55 -12.19
CA GLU A 210 3.91 -14.70 -12.74
C GLU A 210 2.96 -15.83 -13.16
N ALA A 211 1.91 -16.08 -12.37
CA ALA A 211 0.99 -17.20 -12.59
C ALA A 211 -0.07 -16.97 -13.68
N ALA A 212 -0.19 -15.77 -14.24
CA ALA A 212 -1.17 -15.52 -15.31
C ALA A 212 -0.69 -15.93 -16.71
N ASP A 213 0.60 -16.28 -16.88
CA ASP A 213 1.21 -16.92 -18.06
C ASP A 213 0.55 -16.55 -19.40
N GLY A 214 0.72 -15.29 -19.83
CA GLY A 214 0.23 -14.79 -21.14
C GLY A 214 -1.26 -14.43 -21.21
N ARG A 215 -2.05 -14.59 -20.14
CA ARG A 215 -3.44 -14.12 -20.11
C ARG A 215 -3.49 -12.60 -19.98
N ALA A 216 -4.43 -11.98 -20.72
CA ALA A 216 -4.69 -10.56 -20.61
C ALA A 216 -5.19 -10.22 -19.21
N TRP A 217 -4.50 -9.27 -18.57
CA TRP A 217 -4.81 -8.76 -17.24
C TRP A 217 -6.11 -7.99 -17.21
N GLU A 218 -6.93 -8.21 -16.19
CA GLU A 218 -8.02 -7.28 -15.89
C GLU A 218 -7.41 -6.02 -15.29
N MET A 219 -7.39 -4.94 -16.08
CA MET A 219 -6.96 -3.62 -15.63
C MET A 219 -8.17 -2.76 -15.30
N LEU A 220 -8.00 -1.85 -14.33
CA LEU A 220 -8.96 -0.77 -14.13
C LEU A 220 -9.02 0.11 -15.40
N PRO A 221 -10.19 0.68 -15.73
CA PRO A 221 -10.28 1.66 -16.81
C PRO A 221 -9.28 2.79 -16.59
N HIS A 222 -8.45 3.06 -17.59
CA HIS A 222 -7.36 4.03 -17.50
C HIS A 222 -7.57 5.16 -18.51
N LEU A 223 -7.28 6.39 -18.08
CA LEU A 223 -7.26 7.55 -18.94
C LEU A 223 -6.05 8.43 -18.57
N PRO A 224 -5.12 8.73 -19.51
CA PRO A 224 -3.92 9.52 -19.21
C PRO A 224 -4.24 10.91 -18.64
N ALA A 225 -3.34 11.47 -17.83
CA ALA A 225 -3.52 12.76 -17.16
C ALA A 225 -3.84 13.92 -18.14
N GLY A 226 -3.17 13.96 -19.30
CA GLY A 226 -3.35 15.01 -20.31
C GLY A 226 -4.58 14.86 -21.21
N HIS A 227 -5.42 13.84 -21.02
CA HIS A 227 -6.55 13.57 -21.90
C HIS A 227 -7.66 14.61 -21.74
N GLU A 228 -8.24 15.14 -22.83
CA GLU A 228 -9.23 16.23 -22.85
C GLU A 228 -10.42 16.03 -21.90
N ARG A 229 -10.96 14.81 -21.82
CA ARG A 229 -12.04 14.43 -20.86
C ARG A 229 -11.71 14.75 -19.39
N ARG A 230 -10.44 14.80 -19.00
CA ARG A 230 -9.99 15.20 -17.65
C ARG A 230 -9.92 16.71 -17.46
N LEU A 231 -9.82 17.48 -18.55
CA LEU A 231 -9.79 18.96 -18.53
C LEU A 231 -11.20 19.57 -18.65
N SER A 232 -12.21 18.74 -18.94
CA SER A 232 -13.60 19.18 -19.10
C SER A 232 -14.26 19.57 -17.77
N ARG A 233 -15.41 20.25 -17.85
CA ARG A 233 -16.31 20.50 -16.69
C ARG A 233 -16.74 19.21 -15.96
N LYS A 234 -16.59 18.04 -16.58
CA LYS A 234 -16.91 16.72 -16.01
C LYS A 234 -15.67 15.99 -15.43
N SER A 235 -14.56 16.70 -15.22
CA SER A 235 -13.29 16.14 -14.70
C SER A 235 -13.48 15.28 -13.45
N ALA A 236 -14.29 15.72 -12.49
CA ALA A 236 -14.57 14.97 -11.26
C ALA A 236 -15.31 13.63 -11.52
N ALA A 237 -16.25 13.60 -12.46
CA ALA A 237 -16.93 12.37 -12.84
C ALA A 237 -15.99 11.43 -13.62
N THR A 238 -15.11 11.99 -14.46
CA THR A 238 -14.05 11.24 -15.15
C THR A 238 -13.07 10.62 -14.16
N ALA A 239 -12.64 11.37 -13.14
CA ALA A 239 -11.70 10.89 -12.12
C ALA A 239 -12.23 9.67 -11.34
N LYS A 240 -13.54 9.60 -11.09
CA LYS A 240 -14.18 8.44 -10.44
C LYS A 240 -14.22 7.19 -11.30
N LYS A 241 -14.21 7.35 -12.64
CA LYS A 241 -14.36 6.24 -13.59
C LYS A 241 -13.04 5.70 -14.11
N PHE A 242 -12.01 6.55 -14.14
CA PHE A 242 -10.74 6.23 -14.78
C PHE A 242 -9.56 6.51 -13.86
N SER A 243 -8.73 5.49 -13.68
CA SER A 243 -7.41 5.63 -13.06
C SER A 243 -6.50 6.57 -13.86
N LEU A 244 -5.62 7.28 -13.15
CA LEU A 244 -4.62 8.19 -13.72
C LEU A 244 -3.47 7.47 -14.44
N PHE A 245 -3.18 6.24 -14.01
CA PHE A 245 -2.18 5.34 -14.60
C PHE A 245 -2.75 3.91 -14.68
N ARG A 246 -2.05 2.99 -15.32
CA ARG A 246 -2.51 1.61 -15.46
C ARG A 246 -2.45 0.90 -14.10
N VAL A 247 -3.56 0.34 -13.65
CA VAL A 247 -3.68 -0.35 -12.36
C VAL A 247 -4.29 -1.73 -12.59
N TRP A 248 -3.65 -2.76 -12.06
CA TRP A 248 -4.05 -4.15 -12.24
C TRP A 248 -5.07 -4.53 -11.19
N ARG A 249 -6.16 -5.17 -11.56
CA ARG A 249 -7.16 -5.62 -10.60
C ARG A 249 -6.79 -7.00 -10.08
N LEU A 250 -6.58 -7.10 -8.77
CA LEU A 250 -6.28 -8.35 -8.08
C LEU A 250 -7.51 -8.81 -7.31
N THR A 251 -7.85 -10.09 -7.47
CA THR A 251 -8.99 -10.71 -6.80
C THR A 251 -8.57 -11.94 -6.01
N ALA A 252 -9.32 -12.33 -4.99
CA ALA A 252 -8.95 -13.41 -4.07
C ALA A 252 -9.04 -14.84 -4.66
N ARG A 253 -9.28 -14.97 -5.99
CA ARG A 253 -9.55 -16.23 -6.69
C ARG A 253 -8.53 -17.36 -6.46
N ARG A 254 -7.33 -17.04 -5.95
CA ARG A 254 -6.20 -17.95 -5.82
C ARG A 254 -5.52 -17.93 -4.44
N LEU A 255 -6.09 -17.26 -3.44
CA LEU A 255 -5.67 -17.44 -2.06
C LEU A 255 -6.25 -18.76 -1.53
N ASP A 256 -5.80 -19.88 -2.10
CA ASP A 256 -6.17 -21.20 -1.63
C ASP A 256 -5.68 -21.36 -0.18
N ARG A 257 -6.62 -21.42 0.75
CA ARG A 257 -6.33 -21.78 2.16
C ARG A 257 -5.91 -23.24 2.34
N GLY A 258 -5.77 -23.99 1.24
CA GLY A 258 -5.19 -25.34 1.16
C GLY A 258 -5.75 -26.33 2.18
N GLN A 259 -6.56 -27.29 1.74
CA GLN A 259 -6.72 -28.53 2.52
C GLN A 259 -5.34 -29.23 2.60
N GLN A 260 -4.89 -29.54 3.82
CA GLN A 260 -3.64 -30.26 4.07
C GLN A 260 -3.64 -31.60 3.31
N VAL A 261 -2.76 -31.73 2.32
CA VAL A 261 -2.34 -33.05 1.82
C VAL A 261 -1.06 -33.39 2.57
N GLY A 262 -1.16 -34.35 3.49
CA GLY A 262 -0.05 -34.77 4.34
C GLY A 262 1.10 -35.33 3.51
N SER A 263 2.27 -34.69 3.60
CA SER A 263 3.53 -35.34 3.26
C SER A 263 4.48 -35.13 4.44
N SER A 264 5.03 -36.22 4.97
CA SER A 264 5.92 -36.17 6.12
C SER A 264 7.07 -37.16 5.95
N GLU A 265 8.15 -36.67 5.35
CA GLU A 265 9.51 -37.18 5.59
C GLU A 265 10.45 -35.98 5.67
N GLY A 266 10.75 -35.53 6.89
CA GLY A 266 11.63 -34.41 7.16
C GLY A 266 11.67 -34.05 8.66
N TRP A 267 12.89 -33.80 9.15
CA TRP A 267 13.27 -33.30 10.49
C TRP A 267 12.33 -33.59 11.68
N LYS A 268 12.73 -34.53 12.55
CA LYS A 268 12.01 -34.88 13.78
C LYS A 268 12.34 -33.89 14.90
N LEU A 269 11.40 -33.00 15.21
CA LEU A 269 11.43 -32.25 16.48
C LEU A 269 11.20 -33.22 17.64
N GLY A 270 11.89 -33.02 18.78
CA GLY A 270 11.67 -33.85 19.98
C GLY A 270 10.37 -33.54 20.74
N ARG A 271 9.59 -32.54 20.32
CA ARG A 271 8.44 -31.99 21.04
C ARG A 271 7.41 -31.37 20.10
N ARG A 272 6.16 -31.25 20.58
CA ARG A 272 5.06 -30.56 19.87
C ARG A 272 5.11 -29.05 20.09
N VAL A 273 5.22 -28.29 19.00
CA VAL A 273 5.19 -26.82 18.98
C VAL A 273 4.04 -26.35 18.10
N LYS A 274 3.22 -25.45 18.63
CA LYS A 274 2.16 -24.78 17.87
C LYS A 274 2.76 -23.73 16.96
N VAL A 275 2.58 -23.88 15.65
CA VAL A 275 3.01 -22.92 14.64
C VAL A 275 1.82 -22.08 14.25
N SER A 276 1.93 -20.75 14.41
CA SER A 276 0.90 -19.80 13.97
C SER A 276 0.72 -19.88 12.45
N GLY A 277 -0.50 -19.62 11.98
CA GLY A 277 -0.74 -19.51 10.55
C GLY A 277 0.09 -18.37 9.96
N HIS A 278 0.64 -18.58 8.76
CA HIS A 278 1.50 -17.61 8.09
C HIS A 278 1.51 -17.83 6.59
N TYR A 279 1.92 -16.81 5.84
CA TYR A 279 2.17 -16.93 4.41
C TYR A 279 3.59 -17.40 4.10
N ARG A 280 3.69 -18.28 3.11
CA ARG A 280 4.97 -18.76 2.56
C ARG A 280 4.94 -18.70 1.05
N LEU A 281 6.10 -18.45 0.44
CA LEU A 281 6.31 -18.65 -0.97
C LEU A 281 6.53 -20.14 -1.27
N GLN A 282 5.62 -20.75 -2.00
CA GLN A 282 5.78 -22.11 -2.49
C GLN A 282 6.25 -22.08 -3.95
N PRO A 283 7.35 -22.78 -4.28
CA PRO A 283 7.72 -23.02 -5.67
C PRO A 283 6.58 -23.66 -6.46
N CYS A 284 6.32 -23.18 -7.68
CA CYS A 284 5.28 -23.71 -8.56
C CYS A 284 5.67 -23.57 -10.05
N GLY A 285 4.78 -24.02 -10.93
CA GLY A 285 4.96 -23.92 -12.39
C GLY A 285 5.99 -24.91 -12.97
N PRO A 286 6.22 -24.86 -14.29
CA PRO A 286 7.19 -25.72 -14.96
C PRO A 286 8.59 -25.57 -14.36
N LYS A 287 9.22 -26.69 -13.96
CA LYS A 287 10.56 -26.71 -13.35
C LYS A 287 10.69 -25.84 -12.09
N TRP A 288 9.59 -25.57 -11.38
CA TRP A 288 9.62 -24.78 -10.14
C TRP A 288 10.15 -23.34 -10.32
N SER A 289 10.04 -22.81 -11.53
CA SER A 289 10.56 -21.48 -11.88
C SER A 289 9.73 -20.33 -11.31
N GLN A 290 8.46 -20.58 -11.00
CA GLN A 290 7.54 -19.58 -10.47
C GLN A 290 7.43 -19.69 -8.94
N ARG A 291 6.90 -18.64 -8.32
CA ARG A 291 6.56 -18.64 -6.90
C ARG A 291 5.08 -18.32 -6.72
N ARG A 292 4.44 -18.95 -5.73
CA ARG A 292 3.07 -18.63 -5.34
C ARG A 292 2.97 -18.39 -3.84
N LEU A 293 2.34 -17.29 -3.47
CA LEU A 293 2.01 -17.03 -2.08
C LEU A 293 0.93 -18.01 -1.62
N ARG A 294 1.19 -18.76 -0.55
CA ARG A 294 0.24 -19.71 0.02
C ARG A 294 0.10 -19.51 1.52
N TRP A 295 -1.15 -19.56 1.97
CA TRP A 295 -1.46 -19.58 3.39
C TRP A 295 -1.18 -20.97 3.95
N ILE A 296 -0.38 -21.02 5.01
CA ILE A 296 -0.18 -22.23 5.80
C ILE A 296 -1.01 -22.05 7.07
N ALA A 297 -2.06 -22.85 7.20
CA ALA A 297 -2.88 -22.85 8.40
C ALA A 297 -2.06 -23.19 9.66
N GLN A 298 -2.55 -22.71 10.80
CA GLN A 298 -1.99 -23.03 12.10
C GLN A 298 -1.94 -24.56 12.26
N HIS A 299 -0.77 -25.09 12.61
CA HIS A 299 -0.56 -26.52 12.77
C HIS A 299 0.42 -26.79 13.91
N GLU A 300 0.46 -28.04 14.37
CA GLU A 300 1.47 -28.49 15.32
C GLU A 300 2.61 -29.18 14.58
N ARG A 301 3.85 -28.94 15.02
CA ARG A 301 5.03 -29.68 14.56
C ARG A 301 5.61 -30.47 15.71
N GLY A 302 5.91 -31.75 15.50
CA GLY A 302 6.49 -32.63 16.52
C GLY A 302 5.95 -34.06 16.45
N PRO A 303 6.47 -34.98 17.29
CA PRO A 303 6.01 -36.36 17.34
C PRO A 303 4.57 -36.39 17.86
N LEU A 304 3.72 -37.23 17.25
CA LEU A 304 2.32 -37.33 17.64
C LEU A 304 2.19 -37.77 19.12
N ASP A 305 3.15 -38.51 19.62
CA ASP A 305 3.10 -39.20 20.92
C ASP A 305 3.57 -38.32 22.09
N ARG A 306 3.91 -37.04 21.86
CA ARG A 306 4.43 -36.12 22.89
C ARG A 306 3.39 -35.07 23.29
N THR A 307 3.37 -34.74 24.58
CA THR A 307 2.46 -33.74 25.17
C THR A 307 2.69 -32.35 24.53
N PRO A 308 1.63 -31.64 24.13
CA PRO A 308 1.75 -30.27 23.66
C PRO A 308 2.21 -29.33 24.77
N LEU A 309 3.10 -28.39 24.44
CA LEU A 309 3.68 -27.41 25.38
C LEU A 309 2.68 -26.40 25.95
N THR A 310 1.57 -26.18 25.25
CA THR A 310 0.50 -25.25 25.67
C THR A 310 -0.82 -26.02 25.73
N PRO A 311 -1.58 -25.93 26.84
CA PRO A 311 -2.89 -26.58 26.95
C PRO A 311 -3.84 -26.06 25.87
N ILE A 312 -4.68 -26.97 25.38
CA ILE A 312 -5.61 -26.71 24.29
C ILE A 312 -6.71 -25.76 24.79
N VAL A 313 -6.54 -24.46 24.54
CA VAL A 313 -7.69 -23.55 24.50
C VAL A 313 -8.20 -23.61 23.05
N ARG A 314 -9.37 -24.23 22.84
CA ARG A 314 -10.14 -23.98 21.62
C ARG A 314 -10.39 -22.48 21.59
N VAL A 315 -9.70 -21.75 20.71
CA VAL A 315 -10.11 -20.40 20.36
C VAL A 315 -11.45 -20.58 19.65
N GLY A 316 -12.53 -20.37 20.41
CA GLY A 316 -13.87 -20.35 19.87
C GLY A 316 -13.94 -19.36 18.72
N LEU A 317 -14.77 -19.70 17.74
CA LEU A 317 -15.30 -18.83 16.69
C LEU A 317 -15.09 -17.34 17.03
N PHE A 318 -14.31 -16.65 16.19
CA PHE A 318 -14.37 -15.19 16.16
C PHE A 318 -15.84 -14.81 16.12
N PRO A 319 -16.37 -14.02 17.08
CA PRO A 319 -17.72 -13.54 16.97
C PRO A 319 -17.79 -12.75 15.65
N HIS A 320 -18.60 -13.24 14.72
CA HIS A 320 -19.18 -12.36 13.73
C HIS A 320 -19.80 -11.22 14.54
N ARG A 321 -19.29 -9.99 14.38
CA ARG A 321 -20.01 -8.78 14.76
C ARG A 321 -21.35 -8.86 14.01
N GLU A 322 -22.39 -9.32 14.70
CA GLU A 322 -23.76 -9.05 14.28
C GLU A 322 -23.90 -7.53 14.28
N ASN A 323 -24.25 -7.00 13.11
CA ASN A 323 -24.66 -5.61 12.97
C ASN A 323 -25.91 -5.41 13.84
N ALA A 324 -25.78 -4.72 14.97
CA ALA A 324 -26.92 -4.10 15.62
C ALA A 324 -27.32 -2.87 14.79
N MET A 325 -28.59 -2.84 14.41
CA MET A 325 -29.30 -1.68 13.84
C MET A 325 -29.22 -0.46 14.75
#